data_AF-A0A256YKG9-F1
#
_entry.id   AF-A0A256YKG9-F1
#
_cell.length_a   1.000
_cell.length_b   1.000
_cell.length_c   1.000
_cell.angle_alpha   90.00
_cell.angle_beta   90.00
_cell.angle_gamma   90.00
#
_symmetry.space_group_name_H-M   'P 1'
#
loop_
_entity.id
_entity.type
_entity.pdbx_description
1 polymer ?
#
loop_
_entity_poly.entity_id
_entity_poly.type
_entity_poly.pdbx_seq_one_letter_code
_entity_poly.pdbx_strand_id
1 'polypeptide(L)'
;MKNKRGLIKFVLILILLIIIVWLIYIAYQIFLTEQPGFVNSIEKGIEKISLPTLEPVSEQIQEPETLILPEEALPERTKYNLEKETFIEMNKVRQEHNLPLLVWDEKIANTAFKHSKDMAENNYVNHTNLQGLNPAERLEKDKILNFCSSENIFYIETENPEKDLPEEAVQGWLKSPRHRENLLDINITRAGVGIYCQTTKCYVTANHICSKQMIIEQLQKNYIYFFPLYPNSSFNIPVQINYKATATQKIDVYIIPNQTQYERYVRRKSFLFTKQYTSIREIQNTTTIQKDYGIMVRARHDAGMQIEIEYV
;
A
#
# COMPACT_ATOMS: atom_id res chain seq x y z
N MET A 1 57.91 17.16 -34.02
CA MET A 1 56.78 16.30 -34.48
C MET A 1 56.21 15.32 -33.42
N LYS A 2 56.70 15.25 -32.17
CA LYS A 2 56.18 14.31 -31.15
C LYS A 2 54.92 14.77 -30.37
N ASN A 3 54.63 16.07 -30.27
CA ASN A 3 53.49 16.58 -29.47
C ASN A 3 52.10 16.52 -30.12
N LYS A 4 52.01 16.39 -31.46
CA LYS A 4 50.70 16.34 -32.14
C LYS A 4 49.93 15.05 -31.84
N ARG A 5 50.62 13.91 -31.68
CA ARG A 5 49.98 12.63 -31.38
C ARG A 5 49.40 12.55 -29.96
N GLY A 6 50.05 13.19 -28.98
CA GLY A 6 49.55 13.29 -27.61
C GLY A 6 48.30 14.15 -27.52
N LEU A 7 48.30 15.29 -28.21
CA LEU A 7 47.16 16.20 -28.28
C LEU A 7 45.95 15.54 -28.98
N ILE A 8 46.17 14.80 -30.07
CA ILE A 8 45.11 14.06 -30.76
C ILE A 8 44.50 12.99 -29.84
N LYS A 9 45.33 12.23 -29.11
CA LYS A 9 44.82 11.23 -28.14
C LYS A 9 44.01 11.88 -27.00
N PHE A 10 44.47 13.01 -26.49
CA PHE A 10 43.77 13.77 -25.46
C PHE A 10 42.41 14.28 -25.94
N VAL A 11 42.36 14.84 -27.15
CA VAL A 11 41.11 15.30 -27.78
C VAL A 11 40.15 14.14 -28.03
N LEU A 12 40.64 12.98 -28.47
CA LEU A 12 39.79 11.79 -28.65
C LEU A 12 39.22 11.26 -27.33
N ILE A 13 40.00 11.28 -26.24
CA ILE A 13 39.52 10.90 -24.91
C ILE A 13 38.45 11.89 -24.42
N LEU A 14 38.67 13.19 -24.62
CA LEU A 14 37.70 14.21 -24.23
C LEU A 14 36.39 14.08 -25.01
N ILE A 15 36.46 13.82 -26.32
CA ILE A 15 35.29 13.55 -27.16
C ILE A 15 34.56 12.30 -26.66
N LEU A 16 35.28 11.23 -26.32
CA LEU A 16 34.68 10.00 -25.80
C LEU A 16 33.96 10.24 -24.46
N LEU A 17 34.54 11.03 -23.56
CA LEU A 17 33.92 11.40 -22.29
C LEU A 17 32.64 12.22 -22.49
N ILE A 18 32.66 13.17 -23.44
CA ILE A 18 31.48 13.96 -23.78
C ILE A 18 30.37 13.05 -24.34
N ILE A 19 30.72 12.10 -25.21
CA ILE A 19 29.76 11.11 -25.74
C ILE A 19 29.18 10.26 -24.60
N ILE A 20 30.01 9.80 -23.65
CA ILE A 20 29.53 9.01 -22.51
C ILE A 20 28.56 9.82 -21.64
N VAL A 21 28.91 11.06 -21.28
CA VAL A 21 28.01 11.94 -20.50
C VAL A 21 26.71 12.20 -21.24
N TRP A 22 26.78 12.41 -22.56
CA TRP A 22 25.60 12.60 -23.40
C TRP A 22 24.73 11.34 -23.47
N LEU A 23 25.33 10.15 -23.55
CA LEU A 23 24.60 8.87 -23.50
C LEU A 23 23.97 8.62 -22.13
N ILE A 24 24.65 8.97 -21.03
CA ILE A 24 24.08 8.90 -19.67
C ILE A 24 22.89 9.87 -19.55
N TYR A 25 23.02 11.08 -20.09
CA TYR A 25 21.93 12.05 -20.12
C TYR A 25 20.73 11.54 -20.94
N ILE A 26 20.97 10.95 -22.12
CA ILE A 26 19.91 10.33 -22.92
C ILE A 26 19.26 9.16 -22.16
N ALA A 27 20.05 8.27 -21.55
CA ALA A 27 19.52 7.17 -20.75
C ALA A 27 18.69 7.67 -19.56
N TYR A 28 19.09 8.77 -18.93
CA TYR A 28 18.32 9.43 -17.88
C TYR A 28 17.01 10.04 -18.41
N GLN A 29 17.02 10.68 -19.58
CA GLN A 29 15.79 11.16 -20.23
C GLN A 29 14.86 10.01 -20.66
N ILE A 30 15.40 8.90 -21.15
CA ILE A 30 14.64 7.68 -21.46
C ILE A 30 14.05 7.09 -20.17
N PHE A 31 14.83 6.97 -19.10
CA PHE A 31 14.34 6.48 -17.80
C PHE A 31 13.22 7.36 -17.22
N LEU A 32 13.32 8.69 -17.38
CA LEU A 32 12.25 9.61 -16.97
C LEU A 32 11.02 9.55 -17.87
N THR A 33 11.16 9.16 -19.14
CA THR A 33 10.04 8.99 -20.09
C THR A 33 9.43 7.58 -20.06
N GLU A 34 10.17 6.57 -19.59
CA GLU A 34 9.71 5.19 -19.34
C GLU A 34 9.15 4.97 -17.93
N GLN A 35 8.99 6.02 -17.13
CA GLN A 35 7.99 6.03 -16.07
C GLN A 35 6.67 6.49 -16.73
N PRO A 36 5.82 5.60 -17.30
CA PRO A 36 4.52 6.01 -17.77
C PRO A 36 3.79 6.66 -16.60
N GLY A 37 3.52 7.96 -16.77
CA GLY A 37 2.91 8.82 -15.79
C GLY A 37 1.71 8.15 -15.11
N PHE A 38 1.87 7.92 -13.81
CA PHE A 38 0.78 7.70 -12.86
C PHE A 38 -0.28 8.84 -12.88
N VAL A 39 0.00 9.94 -13.60
CA VAL A 39 -0.88 11.12 -13.68
C VAL A 39 -1.69 11.21 -14.99
N ASN A 40 -1.37 10.43 -16.05
CA ASN A 40 -2.05 10.58 -17.35
C ASN A 40 -3.12 9.51 -17.66
N SER A 41 -3.45 8.61 -16.73
CA SER A 41 -4.52 7.61 -16.90
C SER A 41 -5.91 8.10 -16.44
N ILE A 42 -6.02 9.25 -15.78
CA ILE A 42 -7.30 9.77 -15.26
C ILE A 42 -8.16 10.39 -16.38
N GLU A 43 -7.57 10.92 -17.46
CA GLU A 43 -8.33 11.70 -18.46
C GLU A 43 -8.85 10.93 -19.68
N LYS A 44 -8.50 9.64 -19.87
CA LYS A 44 -8.96 8.84 -21.02
C LYS A 44 -9.88 7.67 -20.68
N GLY A 45 -10.35 7.59 -19.44
CA GLY A 45 -11.22 6.51 -18.96
C GLY A 45 -12.68 6.90 -18.70
N ILE A 46 -13.12 8.12 -19.01
CA ILE A 46 -14.53 8.54 -18.86
C ILE A 46 -15.23 8.42 -20.22
N GLU A 47 -15.31 7.20 -20.74
CA GLU A 47 -16.36 6.87 -21.69
C GLU A 47 -17.54 6.31 -20.87
N LYS A 48 -18.68 6.98 -20.98
CA LYS A 48 -19.92 6.76 -20.22
C LYS A 48 -20.24 5.28 -20.00
N ILE A 49 -19.93 4.77 -18.81
CA ILE A 49 -20.58 3.58 -18.29
C ILE A 49 -21.91 4.05 -17.71
N SER A 50 -23.03 3.81 -18.40
CA SER A 50 -24.34 3.93 -17.78
C SER A 50 -24.48 2.80 -16.76
N LEU A 51 -24.36 3.13 -15.49
CA LEU A 51 -24.68 2.21 -14.40
C LEU A 51 -26.15 1.79 -14.51
N PRO A 52 -26.48 0.48 -14.41
CA PRO A 52 -27.86 0.05 -14.32
C PRO A 52 -28.49 0.60 -13.05
N THR A 53 -29.70 1.13 -13.17
CA THR A 53 -30.52 1.60 -12.05
C THR A 53 -30.86 0.40 -11.17
N LEU A 54 -30.28 0.33 -9.97
CA LEU A 54 -30.64 -0.67 -8.97
C LEU A 54 -31.96 -0.23 -8.31
N GLU A 55 -32.95 -1.12 -8.33
CA GLU A 55 -34.16 -0.98 -7.52
C GLU A 55 -33.81 -1.01 -6.03
N PRO A 56 -34.53 -0.27 -5.16
CA PRO A 56 -34.22 -0.23 -3.73
C PRO A 56 -34.57 -1.58 -3.09
N VAL A 57 -33.55 -2.35 -2.73
CA VAL A 57 -33.68 -3.48 -1.81
C VAL A 57 -33.84 -2.90 -0.41
N SER A 58 -35.02 -3.08 0.19
CA SER A 58 -35.28 -2.77 1.60
C SER A 58 -34.59 -3.81 2.48
N GLU A 59 -33.32 -3.60 2.79
CA GLU A 59 -32.61 -4.42 3.76
C GLU A 59 -32.78 -3.80 5.15
N GLN A 60 -33.37 -4.58 6.06
CA GLN A 60 -33.56 -4.19 7.46
C GLN A 60 -32.19 -4.08 8.14
N ILE A 61 -31.81 -2.85 8.51
CA ILE A 61 -30.60 -2.59 9.28
C ILE A 61 -30.77 -3.21 10.66
N GLN A 62 -30.10 -4.33 10.92
CA GLN A 62 -29.75 -4.72 12.28
C GLN A 62 -28.56 -3.87 12.73
N GLU A 63 -28.77 -3.18 13.85
CA GLU A 63 -27.78 -2.40 14.58
C GLU A 63 -26.52 -3.25 14.86
N PRO A 64 -25.30 -2.76 14.63
CA PRO A 64 -24.10 -3.56 14.81
C PRO A 64 -23.96 -3.96 16.27
N GLU A 65 -23.91 -5.27 16.50
CA GLU A 65 -23.62 -5.90 17.77
C GLU A 65 -22.32 -5.30 18.36
N THR A 66 -22.43 -4.71 19.55
CA THR A 66 -21.31 -4.11 20.27
C THR A 66 -20.20 -5.13 20.46
N LEU A 67 -19.10 -4.95 19.74
CA LEU A 67 -17.90 -5.75 19.86
C LEU A 67 -17.23 -5.44 21.22
N ILE A 68 -17.51 -6.26 22.22
CA ILE A 68 -16.80 -6.21 23.51
C ILE A 68 -15.41 -6.80 23.28
N LEU A 69 -14.41 -5.94 23.10
CA LEU A 69 -13.00 -6.32 23.07
C LEU A 69 -12.53 -6.71 24.49
N PRO A 70 -11.72 -7.77 24.64
CA PRO A 70 -11.12 -8.12 25.92
C PRO A 70 -10.29 -6.96 26.50
N GLU A 71 -10.55 -6.66 27.76
CA GLU A 71 -9.93 -5.63 28.58
C GLU A 71 -8.49 -6.03 28.99
N GLU A 72 -7.61 -6.22 28.01
CA GLU A 72 -6.16 -6.13 28.22
C GLU A 72 -5.63 -4.94 27.42
N ALA A 73 -6.13 -3.75 27.75
CA ALA A 73 -5.65 -2.49 27.20
C ALA A 73 -4.30 -2.11 27.84
N LEU A 74 -3.34 -1.78 26.99
CA LEU A 74 -2.07 -1.14 27.34
C LEU A 74 -2.37 0.11 28.21
N PRO A 75 -1.85 0.20 29.46
CA PRO A 75 -2.30 1.15 30.49
C PRO A 75 -2.03 2.64 30.20
N GLU A 76 -1.51 2.99 29.03
CA GLU A 76 -1.18 4.37 28.62
C GLU A 76 -2.07 4.93 27.50
N ARG A 77 -2.92 4.12 26.84
CA ARG A 77 -3.91 4.70 25.90
C ARG A 77 -4.99 5.40 26.71
N THR A 78 -5.34 6.63 26.30
CA THR A 78 -6.33 7.46 27.00
C THR A 78 -7.65 6.71 27.21
N LYS A 79 -8.34 7.05 28.30
CA LYS A 79 -9.70 6.55 28.64
C LYS A 79 -10.72 6.74 27.49
N TYR A 80 -10.49 7.75 26.63
CA TYR A 80 -11.28 8.06 25.45
C TYR A 80 -10.60 7.55 24.19
N ASN A 81 -11.39 7.07 23.23
CA ASN A 81 -10.89 6.48 22.00
C ASN A 81 -10.64 7.54 20.91
N LEU A 82 -9.91 8.60 21.26
CA LEU A 82 -9.61 9.75 20.39
C LEU A 82 -8.95 9.33 19.08
N GLU A 83 -8.18 8.24 19.10
CA GLU A 83 -7.54 7.68 17.91
C GLU A 83 -8.59 7.18 16.89
N LYS A 84 -9.61 6.45 17.37
CA LYS A 84 -10.71 6.00 16.51
C LYS A 84 -11.59 7.14 16.05
N GLU A 85 -11.85 8.12 16.91
CA GLU A 85 -12.59 9.32 16.52
C GLU A 85 -11.86 10.09 15.42
N THR A 86 -10.54 10.28 15.57
CA THR A 86 -9.69 10.91 14.54
C THR A 86 -9.74 10.12 13.23
N PHE A 87 -9.68 8.79 13.30
CA PHE A 87 -9.80 7.92 12.14
C PHE A 87 -11.19 8.01 11.48
N ILE A 88 -12.27 8.14 12.26
CA ILE A 88 -13.62 8.37 11.74
C ILE A 88 -13.67 9.71 11.00
N GLU A 89 -13.11 10.78 11.56
CA GLU A 89 -13.01 12.09 10.90
C GLU A 89 -12.22 12.02 9.59
N MET A 90 -11.10 11.29 9.56
CA MET A 90 -10.34 11.03 8.32
C MET A 90 -11.22 10.37 7.25
N ASN A 91 -12.04 9.39 7.64
CA ASN A 91 -12.93 8.69 6.72
C ASN A 91 -14.13 9.54 6.28
N LYS A 92 -14.65 10.45 7.12
CA LYS A 92 -15.66 11.44 6.70
C LYS A 92 -15.13 12.32 5.57
N VAL A 93 -13.92 12.86 5.73
CA VAL A 93 -13.26 13.64 4.67
C VAL A 93 -13.11 12.82 3.39
N ARG A 94 -12.65 11.57 3.49
CA ARG A 94 -12.51 10.71 2.30
C ARG A 94 -13.86 10.45 1.63
N GLN A 95 -14.92 10.23 2.41
CA GLN A 95 -16.27 10.05 1.90
C GLN A 95 -16.80 11.29 1.17
N GLU A 96 -16.58 12.49 1.72
CA GLU A 96 -16.94 13.77 1.08
C GLU A 96 -16.25 13.96 -0.28
N HIS A 97 -15.06 13.37 -0.42
CA HIS A 97 -14.28 13.38 -1.66
C HIS A 97 -14.53 12.17 -2.57
N ASN A 98 -15.54 11.33 -2.29
CA ASN A 98 -15.85 10.09 -3.04
C ASN A 98 -14.68 9.09 -3.12
N LEU A 99 -13.84 9.06 -2.09
CA LEU A 99 -12.73 8.11 -1.98
C LEU A 99 -13.15 6.88 -1.16
N PRO A 100 -12.56 5.70 -1.43
CA PRO A 100 -12.76 4.52 -0.60
C PRO A 100 -12.37 4.79 0.85
N LEU A 101 -13.20 4.30 1.78
CA LEU A 101 -12.92 4.37 3.20
C LEU A 101 -11.69 3.52 3.54
N LEU A 102 -10.89 4.02 4.48
CA LEU A 102 -9.77 3.30 5.05
C LEU A 102 -10.30 2.24 6.02
N VAL A 103 -9.56 1.13 6.11
CA VAL A 103 -9.75 0.10 7.14
C VAL A 103 -8.81 0.38 8.30
N TRP A 104 -9.32 0.35 9.54
CA TRP A 104 -8.49 0.51 10.72
C TRP A 104 -7.57 -0.70 10.89
N ASP A 105 -6.30 -0.43 11.19
CA ASP A 105 -5.32 -1.46 11.54
C ASP A 105 -4.66 -1.19 12.89
N GLU A 106 -4.83 -2.12 13.82
CA GLU A 106 -4.33 -1.99 15.18
C GLU A 106 -2.79 -2.00 15.26
N LYS A 107 -2.11 -2.75 14.38
CA LYS A 107 -0.65 -2.77 14.35
C LYS A 107 -0.12 -1.41 13.89
N ILE A 108 -0.73 -0.83 12.85
CA ILE A 108 -0.38 0.50 12.35
C ILE A 108 -0.62 1.55 13.43
N ALA A 109 -1.76 1.47 14.14
CA ALA A 109 -2.10 2.39 15.22
C ALA A 109 -1.09 2.29 16.38
N ASN A 110 -0.65 1.08 16.73
CA ASN A 110 0.40 0.88 17.73
C ASN A 110 1.74 1.49 17.29
N THR A 111 2.15 1.33 16.03
CA THR A 111 3.35 2.00 15.48
C THR A 111 3.22 3.52 15.54
N ALA A 112 2.05 4.06 15.18
CA ALA A 112 1.77 5.50 15.26
C ALA A 112 1.81 6.00 16.71
N PHE A 113 1.23 5.25 17.66
CA PHE A 113 1.22 5.59 19.09
C PHE A 113 2.63 5.66 19.65
N LYS A 114 3.48 4.67 19.35
CA LYS A 114 4.90 4.70 19.74
C LYS A 114 5.62 5.95 19.25
N HIS A 115 5.31 6.41 18.04
CA HIS A 115 5.91 7.62 17.47
C HIS A 115 5.40 8.89 18.17
N SER A 116 4.09 9.00 18.41
CA SER A 116 3.51 10.10 19.20
C SER A 116 4.09 10.16 20.61
N LYS A 117 4.27 9.01 21.27
CA LYS A 117 4.90 8.91 22.58
C LYS A 117 6.37 9.34 22.53
N ASP A 118 7.14 8.85 21.56
CA ASP A 118 8.56 9.23 21.40
C ASP A 118 8.73 10.74 21.18
N MET A 119 7.87 11.35 20.35
CA MET A 119 7.80 12.79 20.14
C MET A 119 7.50 13.56 21.44
N ALA A 120 6.53 13.08 22.21
CA ALA A 120 6.14 13.72 23.47
C ALA A 120 7.22 13.64 24.53
N GLU A 121 7.74 12.44 24.82
CA GLU A 121 8.74 12.22 25.88
C GLU A 121 10.05 12.95 25.61
N ASN A 122 10.38 13.15 24.34
CA ASN A 122 11.62 13.82 23.93
C ASN A 122 11.42 15.25 23.40
N ASN A 123 10.22 15.81 23.53
CA ASN A 123 9.89 17.19 23.16
C ASN A 123 10.29 17.59 21.73
N TYR A 124 9.92 16.79 20.73
CA TYR A 124 10.17 17.10 19.32
C TYR A 124 8.97 16.75 18.42
N VAL A 125 8.92 17.34 17.22
CA VAL A 125 7.92 17.02 16.19
C VAL A 125 8.65 16.77 14.88
N ASN A 126 8.75 15.51 14.46
CA ASN A 126 9.44 15.13 13.23
C ASN A 126 8.93 13.77 12.71
N HIS A 127 8.94 13.59 11.40
CA HIS A 127 8.65 12.30 10.77
C HIS A 127 9.74 11.25 11.02
N THR A 128 11.00 11.68 11.16
CA THR A 128 12.12 10.80 11.53
C THR A 128 12.29 10.80 13.04
N ASN A 129 12.30 9.63 13.64
CA ASN A 129 12.43 9.50 15.09
C ASN A 129 13.89 9.62 15.56
N LEU A 130 14.13 9.65 16.87
CA LEU A 130 15.48 9.82 17.42
C LEU A 130 16.43 8.64 17.16
N GLN A 131 15.91 7.49 16.72
CA GLN A 131 16.72 6.36 16.26
C GLN A 131 17.05 6.45 14.76
N GLY A 132 16.66 7.55 14.10
CA GLY A 132 16.89 7.78 12.68
C GLY A 132 15.90 7.08 11.75
N LEU A 133 14.85 6.46 12.29
CA LEU A 133 13.87 5.70 11.50
C LEU A 133 12.78 6.63 10.95
N ASN A 134 12.57 6.59 9.65
CA ASN A 134 11.43 7.23 8.98
C ASN A 134 10.14 6.40 9.16
N PRO A 135 8.96 6.89 8.72
CA PRO A 135 7.69 6.17 8.91
C PRO A 135 7.67 4.75 8.31
N ALA A 136 8.20 4.57 7.09
CA ALA A 136 8.24 3.27 6.43
C ALA A 136 9.13 2.28 7.19
N GLU A 137 10.28 2.75 7.68
CA GLU A 137 11.22 1.94 8.49
C GLU A 137 10.62 1.56 9.85
N ARG A 138 9.82 2.43 10.47
CA ARG A 138 9.07 2.10 11.70
C ARG A 138 8.04 1.00 11.44
N LEU A 139 7.28 1.09 10.35
CA LEU A 139 6.32 0.06 9.94
C LEU A 139 7.01 -1.28 9.63
N GLU A 140 8.14 -1.26 8.91
CA GLU A 140 8.93 -2.47 8.62
C GLU A 140 9.47 -3.10 9.91
N LYS A 141 10.01 -2.29 10.83
CA LYS A 141 10.50 -2.75 12.14
C LYS A 141 9.40 -3.41 12.96
N ASP A 142 8.18 -2.89 12.90
CA ASP A 142 6.98 -3.46 13.52
C ASP A 142 6.33 -4.57 12.68
N LYS A 143 7.00 -5.03 11.62
CA LYS A 143 6.64 -6.20 10.81
C LYS A 143 5.33 -6.01 10.02
N ILE A 144 5.06 -4.80 9.57
CA ILE A 144 3.86 -4.45 8.81
C ILE A 144 4.24 -4.36 7.32
N LEU A 145 3.80 -5.35 6.55
CA LEU A 145 4.00 -5.35 5.10
C LEU A 145 3.13 -4.29 4.43
N ASN A 146 3.74 -3.48 3.59
CA ASN A 146 3.04 -2.49 2.77
C ASN A 146 3.80 -2.25 1.46
N PHE A 147 3.09 -1.72 0.47
CA PHE A 147 3.66 -1.34 -0.84
C PHE A 147 3.83 0.17 -1.00
N CYS A 148 3.18 0.92 -0.12
CA CYS A 148 3.35 2.35 0.06
C CYS A 148 3.03 2.67 1.52
N SER A 149 3.61 3.74 2.03
CA SER A 149 3.25 4.29 3.33
C SER A 149 3.39 5.80 3.37
N SER A 150 2.53 6.47 4.10
CA SER A 150 2.62 7.91 4.38
C SER A 150 2.23 8.22 5.81
N GLU A 151 2.69 9.37 6.32
CA GLU A 151 2.43 9.80 7.69
C GLU A 151 1.97 11.25 7.73
N ASN A 152 0.94 11.50 8.53
CA ASN A 152 0.56 12.83 8.97
C ASN A 152 0.83 12.96 10.46
N ILE A 153 1.47 14.06 10.87
CA ILE A 153 1.70 14.40 12.27
C ILE A 153 0.97 15.68 12.62
N PHE A 154 0.41 15.77 13.82
CA PHE A 154 -0.20 16.97 14.37
C PHE A 154 0.24 17.17 15.81
N TYR A 155 0.46 18.42 16.18
CA TYR A 155 0.82 18.83 17.53
C TYR A 155 -0.10 19.96 17.96
N ILE A 156 -0.60 19.87 19.18
CA ILE A 156 -1.42 20.91 19.79
C ILE A 156 -1.15 21.02 21.28
N GLU A 157 -1.23 22.24 21.79
CA GLU A 157 -1.33 22.50 23.23
C GLU A 157 -2.81 22.80 23.55
N THR A 158 -3.46 21.93 24.31
CA THR A 158 -4.86 22.05 24.70
C THR A 158 -5.10 21.55 26.12
N GLU A 159 -5.95 22.22 26.87
CA GLU A 159 -6.41 21.78 28.19
C GLU A 159 -7.57 20.78 28.09
N ASN A 160 -8.20 20.64 26.92
CA ASN A 160 -9.37 19.78 26.69
C ASN A 160 -9.23 18.91 25.42
N PRO A 161 -8.26 17.99 25.37
CA PRO A 161 -8.02 17.16 24.18
C PRO A 161 -9.22 16.30 23.77
N GLU A 162 -10.12 15.99 24.70
CA GLU A 162 -11.30 15.15 24.45
C GLU A 162 -12.32 15.78 23.49
N LYS A 163 -12.41 17.12 23.45
CA LYS A 163 -13.47 17.80 22.73
C LYS A 163 -13.08 18.14 21.29
N ASP A 164 -11.85 18.61 21.10
CA ASP A 164 -11.48 19.30 19.87
C ASP A 164 -10.38 18.56 19.07
N LEU A 165 -9.63 17.64 19.70
CA LEU A 165 -8.42 17.06 19.08
C LEU A 165 -8.67 16.29 17.77
N PRO A 166 -9.69 15.41 17.64
CA PRO A 166 -9.91 14.67 16.40
C PRO A 166 -10.19 15.57 15.19
N GLU A 167 -11.11 16.52 15.35
CA GLU A 167 -11.49 17.45 14.28
C GLU A 167 -10.34 18.41 13.98
N GLU A 168 -9.69 18.97 15.01
CA GLU A 168 -8.57 19.90 14.82
C GLU A 168 -7.38 19.25 14.10
N ALA A 169 -7.05 18.00 14.43
CA ALA A 169 -5.98 17.27 13.77
C ALA A 169 -6.27 17.08 12.27
N VAL A 170 -7.48 16.61 11.93
CA VAL A 170 -7.88 16.36 10.54
C VAL A 170 -7.99 17.67 9.75
N GLN A 171 -8.56 18.73 10.33
CA GLN A 171 -8.62 20.05 9.70
C GLN A 171 -7.23 20.67 9.54
N GLY A 172 -6.33 20.45 10.50
CA GLY A 172 -4.93 20.84 10.42
C GLY A 172 -4.21 20.16 9.25
N TRP A 173 -4.40 18.85 9.09
CA TRP A 173 -3.88 18.09 7.95
C TRP A 173 -4.49 18.58 6.63
N LEU A 174 -5.80 18.82 6.58
CA LEU A 174 -6.45 19.35 5.39
C LEU A 174 -5.95 20.74 5.00
N LYS A 175 -5.47 21.59 5.91
CA LYS A 175 -4.93 22.92 5.57
C LYS A 175 -3.50 22.85 4.99
N SER A 176 -2.76 21.77 5.26
CA SER A 176 -1.41 21.55 4.75
C SER A 176 -1.45 20.77 3.42
N PRO A 177 -0.92 21.29 2.30
CA PRO A 177 -0.95 20.59 1.01
C PRO A 177 -0.40 19.16 1.07
N ARG A 178 0.76 18.96 1.71
CA ARG A 178 1.40 17.64 1.83
C ARG A 178 0.60 16.66 2.70
N HIS A 179 0.01 17.14 3.79
CA HIS A 179 -0.80 16.26 4.65
C HIS A 179 -2.16 15.94 4.00
N ARG A 180 -2.74 16.90 3.28
CA ARG A 180 -3.95 16.72 2.49
C ARG A 180 -3.74 15.68 1.39
N GLU A 181 -2.61 15.72 0.69
CA GLU A 181 -2.24 14.70 -0.32
C GLU A 181 -2.28 13.29 0.26
N ASN A 182 -1.71 13.08 1.45
CA ASN A 182 -1.75 11.77 2.13
C ASN A 182 -3.19 11.32 2.44
N LEU A 183 -4.03 12.23 2.98
CA LEU A 183 -5.40 11.91 3.38
C LEU A 183 -6.31 11.60 2.18
N LEU A 184 -6.04 12.23 1.04
CA LEU A 184 -6.81 12.11 -0.20
C LEU A 184 -6.18 11.15 -1.22
N ASP A 185 -5.12 10.44 -0.86
CA ASP A 185 -4.52 9.43 -1.74
C ASP A 185 -5.52 8.27 -1.96
N ILE A 186 -5.79 7.97 -3.23
CA ILE A 186 -6.70 6.90 -3.63
C ILE A 186 -6.12 5.51 -3.36
N ASN A 187 -4.80 5.38 -3.29
CA ASN A 187 -4.11 4.09 -3.17
C ASN A 187 -4.01 3.61 -1.72
N ILE A 188 -4.15 4.49 -0.74
CA ILE A 188 -4.12 4.08 0.66
C ILE A 188 -5.40 3.31 1.01
N THR A 189 -5.21 2.25 1.77
CA THR A 189 -6.24 1.22 2.03
C THR A 189 -6.48 0.99 3.51
N ARG A 190 -5.43 1.14 4.31
CA ARG A 190 -5.47 0.96 5.77
C ARG A 190 -4.78 2.12 6.43
N ALA A 191 -5.22 2.45 7.64
CA ALA A 191 -4.55 3.43 8.47
C ALA A 191 -4.70 3.09 9.95
N GLY A 192 -3.83 3.69 10.75
CA GLY A 192 -3.89 3.66 12.20
C GLY A 192 -3.46 5.01 12.75
N VAL A 193 -4.19 5.48 13.76
CA VAL A 193 -3.91 6.72 14.45
C VAL A 193 -3.35 6.40 15.84
N GLY A 194 -2.34 7.15 16.25
CA GLY A 194 -1.72 7.06 17.56
C GLY A 194 -1.68 8.42 18.23
N ILE A 195 -2.20 8.51 19.44
CA ILE A 195 -2.26 9.77 20.19
C ILE A 195 -1.58 9.61 21.54
N TYR A 196 -0.69 10.55 21.88
CA TYR A 196 -0.09 10.64 23.20
C TYR A 196 -0.12 12.09 23.69
N CYS A 197 -0.70 12.29 24.88
CA CYS A 197 -0.77 13.60 25.52
C CYS A 197 0.06 13.62 26.80
N GLN A 198 0.97 14.58 26.89
CA GLN A 198 1.72 14.89 28.10
C GLN A 198 1.24 16.22 28.66
N THR A 199 0.49 16.19 29.76
CA THR A 199 -0.20 17.36 30.33
C THR A 199 -1.12 18.02 29.30
N THR A 200 -0.81 19.23 28.83
CA THR A 200 -1.58 19.93 27.79
C THR A 200 -1.07 19.68 26.38
N LYS A 201 0.08 19.00 26.21
CA LYS A 201 0.72 18.81 24.90
C LYS A 201 0.31 17.48 24.32
N CYS A 202 -0.43 17.49 23.21
CA CYS A 202 -0.87 16.30 22.51
C CYS A 202 -0.17 16.15 21.16
N TYR A 203 0.29 14.93 20.90
CA TYR A 203 0.95 14.51 19.67
C TYR A 203 0.08 13.45 19.00
N VAL A 204 -0.27 13.69 17.74
CA VAL A 204 -1.12 12.82 16.93
C VAL A 204 -0.31 12.37 15.72
N THR A 205 -0.27 11.07 15.49
CA THR A 205 0.35 10.47 14.30
C THR A 205 -0.71 9.64 13.59
N ALA A 206 -0.91 9.85 12.30
CA ALA A 206 -1.72 9.00 11.44
C ALA A 206 -0.81 8.37 10.37
N ASN A 207 -0.65 7.05 10.46
CA ASN A 207 0.08 6.27 9.47
C ASN A 207 -0.92 5.63 8.49
N HIS A 208 -0.63 5.73 7.20
CA HIS A 208 -1.45 5.18 6.12
C HIS A 208 -0.59 4.18 5.32
N ILE A 209 -1.21 3.11 4.81
CA ILE A 209 -0.52 2.14 3.95
C ILE A 209 -1.34 1.72 2.73
N CYS A 210 -0.63 1.35 1.67
CA CYS A 210 -1.14 0.54 0.57
C CYS A 210 -0.90 -0.93 0.90
N SER A 211 -1.99 -1.68 1.06
CA SER A 211 -1.99 -3.11 1.40
C SER A 211 -2.75 -3.94 0.36
N LYS A 212 -3.13 -3.35 -0.77
CA LYS A 212 -3.81 -4.06 -1.85
C LYS A 212 -2.98 -4.06 -3.13
N GLN A 213 -3.10 -5.15 -3.88
CA GLN A 213 -2.61 -5.28 -5.25
C GLN A 213 -3.74 -5.75 -6.15
N MET A 214 -3.81 -5.20 -7.35
CA MET A 214 -4.77 -5.58 -8.37
C MET A 214 -4.03 -6.01 -9.63
N ILE A 215 -4.33 -7.21 -10.10
CA ILE A 215 -3.76 -7.80 -11.30
C ILE A 215 -4.89 -7.89 -12.32
N ILE A 216 -4.72 -7.30 -13.49
CA ILE A 216 -5.68 -7.37 -14.60
C ILE A 216 -4.92 -7.87 -15.81
N GLU A 217 -5.34 -9.00 -16.37
CA GLU A 217 -4.62 -9.67 -17.46
C GLU A 217 -5.56 -10.24 -18.51
N GLN A 218 -5.11 -10.27 -19.75
CA GLN A 218 -5.77 -10.96 -20.85
C GLN A 218 -4.99 -12.22 -21.18
N LEU A 219 -5.53 -13.37 -20.77
CA LEU A 219 -4.91 -14.67 -20.94
C LEU A 219 -5.30 -15.23 -22.31
N GLN A 220 -4.31 -15.71 -23.06
CA GLN A 220 -4.55 -16.46 -24.29
C GLN A 220 -4.86 -17.93 -23.97
N LYS A 221 -5.49 -18.63 -24.91
CA LYS A 221 -5.68 -20.07 -24.85
C LYS A 221 -4.37 -20.80 -24.58
N ASN A 222 -4.39 -21.69 -23.58
CA ASN A 222 -3.23 -22.47 -23.11
C ASN A 222 -2.10 -21.63 -22.49
N TYR A 223 -2.36 -20.35 -22.21
CA TYR A 223 -1.43 -19.48 -21.52
C TYR A 223 -1.40 -19.79 -20.02
N ILE A 224 -0.22 -19.59 -19.42
CA ILE A 224 0.02 -19.73 -17.99
C ILE A 224 0.60 -18.41 -17.51
N TYR A 225 -0.03 -17.84 -16.51
CA TYR A 225 0.41 -16.62 -15.85
C TYR A 225 0.99 -16.95 -14.48
N PHE A 226 2.03 -16.23 -14.08
CA PHE A 226 2.63 -16.33 -12.75
C PHE A 226 2.83 -14.93 -12.17
N PHE A 227 2.47 -14.75 -10.91
CA PHE A 227 2.69 -13.52 -10.17
C PHE A 227 3.25 -13.82 -8.77
N PRO A 228 4.37 -13.20 -8.36
CA PRO A 228 4.90 -13.34 -7.02
C PRO A 228 3.98 -12.63 -6.02
N LEU A 229 3.50 -13.35 -5.01
CA LEU A 229 2.61 -12.79 -3.98
C LEU A 229 3.37 -12.05 -2.88
N TYR A 230 4.70 -12.13 -2.87
CA TYR A 230 5.53 -11.55 -1.83
C TYR A 230 6.49 -10.52 -2.46
N PRO A 231 6.69 -9.35 -1.85
CA PRO A 231 7.59 -8.35 -2.40
C PRO A 231 9.03 -8.85 -2.46
N ASN A 232 9.78 -8.34 -3.43
CA ASN A 232 11.21 -8.60 -3.53
C ASN A 232 11.98 -7.71 -2.53
N SER A 233 11.90 -8.06 -1.24
CA SER A 233 12.52 -7.30 -0.15
C SER A 233 13.17 -8.20 0.92
N SER A 234 13.79 -7.55 1.90
CA SER A 234 14.30 -8.15 3.15
C SER A 234 13.21 -8.78 4.01
N PHE A 235 11.95 -8.36 3.80
CA PHE A 235 10.80 -8.87 4.52
C PHE A 235 10.68 -10.40 4.35
N ASN A 236 10.47 -11.13 5.45
CA ASN A 236 10.54 -12.60 5.45
C ASN A 236 9.56 -13.26 6.43
N ILE A 237 8.52 -12.54 6.81
CA ILE A 237 7.54 -12.95 7.81
C ILE A 237 6.29 -13.50 7.10
N PRO A 238 5.63 -14.55 7.62
CA PRO A 238 4.36 -15.01 7.06
C PRO A 238 3.31 -13.89 7.08
N VAL A 239 2.60 -13.71 5.96
CA VAL A 239 1.55 -12.68 5.83
C VAL A 239 0.25 -13.36 5.44
N GLN A 240 -0.85 -12.95 6.07
CA GLN A 240 -2.17 -13.39 5.66
C GLN A 240 -2.62 -12.54 4.46
N ILE A 241 -3.10 -13.20 3.42
CA ILE A 241 -3.72 -12.52 2.29
C ILE A 241 -5.17 -12.96 2.13
N ASN A 242 -6.02 -11.99 1.83
CA ASN A 242 -7.34 -12.22 1.25
C ASN A 242 -7.21 -12.02 -0.25
N TYR A 243 -7.68 -12.95 -1.05
CA TYR A 243 -7.61 -12.80 -2.50
C TYR A 243 -8.92 -13.18 -3.16
N LYS A 244 -9.29 -12.41 -4.18
CA LYS A 244 -10.45 -12.62 -5.02
C LYS A 244 -9.99 -12.67 -6.47
N ALA A 245 -10.22 -13.79 -7.15
CA ALA A 245 -9.94 -13.93 -8.57
C ALA A 245 -11.25 -14.08 -9.32
N THR A 246 -11.42 -13.31 -10.40
CA THR A 246 -12.55 -13.36 -11.32
C THR A 246 -12.05 -13.50 -12.75
N ALA A 247 -12.81 -14.19 -13.60
CA ALA A 247 -12.45 -14.39 -14.99
C ALA A 247 -13.68 -14.53 -15.90
N THR A 248 -13.56 -14.05 -17.14
CA THR A 248 -14.63 -14.14 -18.15
C THR A 248 -14.86 -15.57 -18.65
N GLN A 249 -13.85 -16.43 -18.56
CA GLN A 249 -13.91 -17.86 -18.85
C GLN A 249 -13.36 -18.69 -17.69
N LYS A 250 -13.61 -20.01 -17.73
CA LYS A 250 -13.13 -20.91 -16.70
C LYS A 250 -11.60 -21.01 -16.71
N ILE A 251 -10.97 -20.72 -15.57
CA ILE A 251 -9.53 -20.80 -15.33
C ILE A 251 -9.21 -21.81 -14.22
N ASP A 252 -7.96 -22.23 -14.15
CA ASP A 252 -7.41 -22.94 -13.00
C ASP A 252 -6.44 -22.01 -12.25
N VAL A 253 -6.55 -21.93 -10.93
CA VAL A 253 -5.74 -21.06 -10.06
C VAL A 253 -5.03 -21.90 -9.02
N TYR A 254 -3.74 -21.61 -8.81
CA TYR A 254 -2.87 -22.32 -7.88
C TYR A 254 -2.09 -21.32 -7.02
N ILE A 255 -1.99 -21.61 -5.73
CA ILE A 255 -0.98 -20.97 -4.87
C ILE A 255 0.20 -21.91 -4.81
N ILE A 256 1.38 -21.45 -5.22
CA ILE A 256 2.60 -22.25 -5.31
C ILE A 256 3.69 -21.69 -4.37
N PRO A 257 4.54 -22.56 -3.80
CA PRO A 257 5.51 -22.14 -2.77
C PRO A 257 6.68 -21.32 -3.30
N ASN A 258 6.98 -21.39 -4.60
CA ASN A 258 8.05 -20.61 -5.24
C ASN A 258 7.94 -20.63 -6.76
N GLN A 259 8.61 -19.66 -7.40
CA GLN A 259 8.73 -19.56 -8.86
C GLN A 259 9.27 -20.85 -9.51
N THR A 260 10.15 -21.59 -8.84
CA THR A 260 10.65 -22.88 -9.35
C THR A 260 9.53 -23.88 -9.62
N GLN A 261 8.41 -23.84 -8.89
CA GLN A 261 7.25 -24.70 -9.20
C GLN A 261 6.57 -24.31 -10.51
N TYR A 262 6.46 -23.01 -10.81
CA TYR A 262 5.97 -22.54 -12.10
C TYR A 262 6.89 -23.00 -13.23
N GLU A 263 8.20 -22.85 -13.08
CA GLU A 263 9.19 -23.30 -14.09
C GLU A 263 9.14 -24.82 -14.31
N ARG A 264 8.98 -25.60 -13.24
CA ARG A 264 8.79 -27.05 -13.33
C ARG A 264 7.49 -27.40 -14.06
N TYR A 265 6.40 -26.68 -13.83
CA TYR A 265 5.16 -26.90 -14.56
C TYR A 265 5.33 -26.63 -16.06
N VAL A 266 5.98 -25.53 -16.44
CA VAL A 266 6.24 -25.19 -17.84
C VAL A 266 7.07 -26.29 -18.52
N ARG A 267 8.12 -26.78 -17.86
CA ARG A 267 9.06 -27.77 -18.43
C ARG A 267 8.56 -29.22 -18.40
N ARG A 268 7.91 -29.64 -17.33
CA ARG A 268 7.60 -31.05 -17.03
C ARG A 268 6.13 -31.34 -16.76
N LYS A 269 5.26 -30.32 -16.77
CA LYS A 269 3.85 -30.41 -16.38
C LYS A 269 3.61 -30.99 -14.97
N SER A 270 4.64 -30.96 -14.11
CA SER A 270 4.62 -31.42 -12.72
C SER A 270 5.15 -30.32 -11.80
N PHE A 271 4.46 -30.08 -10.70
CA PHE A 271 4.76 -29.03 -9.73
C PHE A 271 4.05 -29.30 -8.41
N LEU A 272 4.45 -28.57 -7.37
CA LEU A 272 3.77 -28.57 -6.07
C LEU A 272 2.93 -27.30 -5.92
N PHE A 273 1.80 -27.43 -5.24
CA PHE A 273 0.91 -26.32 -4.89
C PHE A 273 0.42 -26.48 -3.45
N THR A 274 0.10 -25.37 -2.82
CA THR A 274 -0.48 -25.31 -1.46
C THR A 274 -2.00 -25.21 -1.52
N LYS A 275 -2.54 -24.56 -2.55
CA LYS A 275 -3.97 -24.45 -2.83
C LYS A 275 -4.21 -24.62 -4.33
N GLN A 276 -5.36 -25.19 -4.69
CA GLN A 276 -5.77 -25.41 -6.07
C GLN A 276 -7.27 -25.18 -6.22
N TYR A 277 -7.64 -24.49 -7.29
CA TYR A 277 -9.01 -24.30 -7.73
C TYR A 277 -9.06 -24.52 -9.24
N THR A 278 -9.93 -25.39 -9.71
CA THR A 278 -9.97 -25.76 -11.14
C THR A 278 -11.32 -25.48 -11.76
N SER A 279 -11.32 -25.05 -13.02
CA SER A 279 -12.53 -24.83 -13.81
C SER A 279 -13.49 -23.81 -13.17
N ILE A 280 -12.91 -22.77 -12.55
CA ILE A 280 -13.64 -21.71 -11.82
C ILE A 280 -13.74 -20.43 -12.68
N ARG A 281 -14.76 -19.61 -12.42
CA ARG A 281 -14.85 -18.23 -12.93
C ARG A 281 -14.64 -17.19 -11.83
N GLU A 282 -14.88 -17.58 -10.59
CA GLU A 282 -14.70 -16.74 -9.43
C GLU A 282 -14.25 -17.60 -8.25
N ILE A 283 -13.30 -17.08 -7.47
CA ILE A 283 -13.00 -17.54 -6.13
C ILE A 283 -12.72 -16.34 -5.23
N GLN A 284 -13.02 -16.52 -3.94
CA GLN A 284 -12.55 -15.66 -2.88
C GLN A 284 -12.10 -16.55 -1.73
N ASN A 285 -10.90 -16.33 -1.22
CA ASN A 285 -10.36 -17.12 -0.14
C ASN A 285 -9.29 -16.36 0.63
N THR A 286 -8.86 -16.94 1.75
CA THR A 286 -7.80 -16.42 2.60
C THR A 286 -6.73 -17.49 2.75
N THR A 287 -5.47 -17.08 2.75
CA THR A 287 -4.35 -17.99 3.03
C THR A 287 -3.19 -17.22 3.64
N THR A 288 -2.36 -17.92 4.41
CA THR A 288 -1.05 -17.39 4.80
C THR A 288 -0.04 -17.73 3.71
N ILE A 289 0.72 -16.73 3.28
CA ILE A 289 1.84 -16.87 2.36
C ILE A 289 3.16 -16.65 3.10
N GLN A 290 4.23 -17.22 2.54
CA GLN A 290 5.60 -16.97 2.99
C GLN A 290 6.38 -16.33 1.85
N LYS A 291 7.63 -15.95 2.15
CA LYS A 291 8.57 -15.50 1.14
C LYS A 291 8.60 -16.47 -0.05
N ASP A 292 8.73 -15.92 -1.24
CA ASP A 292 8.76 -16.61 -2.55
C ASP A 292 7.44 -17.19 -3.06
N TYR A 293 6.38 -17.22 -2.24
CA TYR A 293 5.09 -17.73 -2.71
C TYR A 293 4.57 -16.93 -3.90
N GLY A 294 3.84 -17.60 -4.78
CA GLY A 294 3.21 -16.96 -5.94
C GLY A 294 1.87 -17.56 -6.31
N ILE A 295 1.13 -16.84 -7.14
CA ILE A 295 -0.09 -17.31 -7.76
C ILE A 295 0.21 -17.71 -9.21
N MET A 296 -0.23 -18.90 -9.59
CA MET A 296 -0.14 -19.40 -10.96
C MET A 296 -1.55 -19.61 -11.50
N VAL A 297 -1.81 -19.09 -12.68
CA VAL A 297 -3.12 -19.18 -13.35
C VAL A 297 -2.95 -19.86 -14.68
N ARG A 298 -3.84 -20.79 -15.02
CA ARG A 298 -3.88 -21.47 -16.31
C ARG A 298 -5.22 -21.24 -16.99
N ALA A 299 -5.18 -20.76 -18.23
CA ALA A 299 -6.37 -20.59 -19.06
C ALA A 299 -6.44 -21.65 -20.16
N ARG A 300 -7.62 -22.25 -20.36
CA ARG A 300 -7.88 -23.22 -21.46
C ARG A 300 -8.50 -22.58 -22.70
N HIS A 301 -8.92 -21.34 -22.56
CA HIS A 301 -9.52 -20.48 -23.57
C HIS A 301 -8.98 -19.06 -23.36
N ASP A 302 -9.21 -18.18 -24.32
CA ASP A 302 -8.96 -16.76 -24.10
C ASP A 302 -9.85 -16.27 -22.96
N ALA A 303 -9.27 -15.57 -21.98
CA ALA A 303 -9.95 -15.16 -20.76
C ALA A 303 -9.39 -13.84 -20.26
N GLY A 304 -10.27 -12.88 -19.99
CA GLY A 304 -9.94 -11.73 -19.15
C GLY A 304 -9.97 -12.16 -17.70
N MET A 305 -8.95 -11.79 -16.93
CA MET A 305 -8.81 -12.14 -15.52
C MET A 305 -8.54 -10.89 -14.70
N GLN A 306 -9.14 -10.83 -13.52
CA GLN A 306 -8.82 -9.87 -12.48
C GLN A 306 -8.55 -10.61 -11.16
N ILE A 307 -7.45 -10.29 -10.48
CA ILE A 307 -7.13 -10.78 -9.14
C ILE A 307 -6.91 -9.58 -8.22
N GLU A 308 -7.72 -9.45 -7.19
CA GLU A 308 -7.50 -8.55 -6.06
C GLU A 308 -6.83 -9.33 -4.93
N ILE A 309 -5.77 -8.76 -4.34
CA ILE A 309 -5.04 -9.32 -3.21
C ILE A 309 -4.93 -8.24 -2.15
N GLU A 310 -5.44 -8.51 -0.95
CA GLU A 310 -5.31 -7.66 0.22
C GLU A 310 -4.42 -8.35 1.26
N TYR A 311 -3.45 -7.61 1.80
CA TYR A 311 -2.45 -8.06 2.76
C TYR A 311 -2.84 -7.58 4.16
N VAL A 312 -2.88 -8.51 5.12
CA VAL A 312 -3.39 -8.32 6.50
C VAL A 312 -2.32 -8.62 7.55
#